data_AF-A0A6F8PN93-F1
#
_entry.id   AF-A0A6F8PN93-F1
#
_cell.length_a   1.000
_cell.length_b   1.000
_cell.length_c   1.000
_cell.angle_alpha   90.00
_cell.angle_beta   90.00
_cell.angle_gamma   90.00
#
_symmetry.space_group_name_H-M   'P 1'
#
loop_
_entity.id
_entity.type
_entity.pdbx_description
1 polymer ?
#
loop_
_entity_poly.entity_id
_entity_poly.type
_entity_poly.pdbx_seq_one_letter_code
_entity_poly.pdbx_strand_id
1 'polypeptide(L)'
;MLAVASFSMKGATQAFIATLVFSALTVWLAPFGVIVGALIALVTLRIGVIEGLKTLIVAGATSILLSTTMLGSYWPGLVSIMEYMLPVWIASVVLRNTNSLALALNAIMMLVGLLVIGFHLMVGDTEAWWIQLYNTQLAPLLEQAGVDFKELDVTQMVSMITLLMAIFAVTLWFSIVLLGRWWQSKLYYPGRFREDFYQLRLPKNVAYVTVVFAVLGLVLDGNNLIQDLSSVLMAGLMFQGLAIIHFAVNQRALNTGWLVGLYVLLLLFPQTLLVLATVGLLDIWMNVRVRLQKD
;
A
#
# COMPACT_ATOMS: atom_id res chain seq x y z
N MET A 1 -5.88 -18.20 3.78
CA MET A 1 -5.01 -17.19 4.44
C MET A 1 -4.92 -17.37 5.96
N LEU A 2 -6.01 -17.50 6.73
CA LEU A 2 -5.92 -17.68 8.19
C LEU A 2 -5.14 -18.93 8.63
N ALA A 3 -5.19 -20.03 7.87
CA ALA A 3 -4.39 -21.23 8.16
C ALA A 3 -2.88 -20.95 8.18
N VAL A 4 -2.38 -20.08 7.30
CA VAL A 4 -0.97 -19.67 7.26
C VAL A 4 -0.61 -18.89 8.52
N ALA A 5 -1.45 -17.93 8.91
CA ALA A 5 -1.27 -17.16 10.13
C ALA A 5 -1.27 -18.08 11.36
N SER A 6 -2.27 -18.95 11.50
CA SER A 6 -2.36 -19.92 12.60
C SER A 6 -1.15 -20.86 12.65
N PHE A 7 -0.68 -21.37 11.51
CA PHE A 7 0.50 -22.21 11.44
C PHE A 7 1.76 -21.47 11.89
N SER A 8 2.00 -20.27 11.34
CA SER A 8 3.17 -19.45 11.69
C SER A 8 3.25 -19.12 13.19
N MET A 9 2.10 -19.00 13.84
CA MET A 9 2.01 -18.66 15.26
C MET A 9 2.12 -19.87 16.22
N LYS A 10 2.32 -21.11 15.72
CA LYS A 10 2.53 -22.29 16.58
C LYS A 10 3.90 -22.33 17.24
N GLY A 11 4.89 -21.62 16.71
CA GLY A 11 6.25 -21.58 17.23
C GLY A 11 7.23 -20.92 16.26
N ALA A 12 8.45 -20.64 16.72
CA ALA A 12 9.47 -19.95 15.94
C ALA A 12 9.85 -20.73 14.66
N THR A 13 9.93 -22.06 14.74
CA THR A 13 10.22 -22.92 13.60
C THR A 13 9.13 -22.85 12.53
N GLN A 14 7.86 -22.81 12.92
CA GLN A 14 6.74 -22.72 11.98
C GLN A 14 6.67 -21.34 11.32
N ALA A 15 6.95 -20.26 12.06
CA ALA A 15 7.10 -18.92 11.50
C ALA A 15 8.24 -18.87 10.47
N PHE A 16 9.39 -19.46 10.81
CA PHE A 16 10.54 -19.56 9.92
C PHE A 16 10.23 -20.34 8.64
N ILE A 17 9.65 -21.54 8.76
CA ILE A 17 9.25 -22.37 7.61
C ILE A 17 8.26 -21.63 6.72
N ALA A 18 7.21 -21.03 7.29
CA ALA A 18 6.23 -20.28 6.51
C ALA A 18 6.89 -19.13 5.75
N THR A 19 7.76 -18.38 6.42
CA THR A 19 8.50 -17.25 5.85
C THR A 19 9.40 -17.70 4.69
N LEU A 20 10.14 -18.79 4.86
CA LEU A 20 10.99 -19.35 3.81
C LEU A 20 10.18 -19.78 2.58
N VAL A 21 9.12 -20.56 2.80
CA VAL A 21 8.28 -21.07 1.70
C VAL A 21 7.65 -19.92 0.92
N PHE A 22 7.03 -18.96 1.61
CA PHE A 22 6.39 -17.84 0.93
C PHE A 22 7.39 -16.89 0.29
N SER A 23 8.55 -16.64 0.91
CA SER A 23 9.62 -15.84 0.28
C SER A 23 10.17 -16.51 -0.98
N ALA A 24 10.33 -17.83 -0.97
CA ALA A 24 10.74 -18.57 -2.15
C ALA A 24 9.69 -18.51 -3.27
N LEU A 25 8.41 -18.59 -2.93
CA LEU A 25 7.32 -18.46 -3.91
C LEU A 25 7.24 -17.05 -4.51
N THR A 26 7.55 -16.00 -3.74
CA THR A 26 7.52 -14.61 -4.22
C THR A 26 8.43 -14.40 -5.44
N VAL A 27 9.55 -15.12 -5.53
CA VAL A 27 10.49 -15.00 -6.66
C VAL A 27 9.84 -15.32 -8.01
N TRP A 28 8.92 -16.28 -8.03
CA TRP A 28 8.22 -16.70 -9.24
C TRP A 28 6.84 -16.07 -9.37
N LEU A 29 6.21 -15.78 -8.23
CA LEU A 29 4.82 -15.37 -8.12
C LEU A 29 4.74 -14.20 -7.15
N ALA A 30 4.96 -12.99 -7.68
CA ALA A 30 4.97 -11.73 -6.93
C ALA A 30 3.82 -11.57 -5.91
N PRO A 31 2.56 -12.00 -6.18
CA PRO A 31 1.46 -11.89 -5.22
C PRO A 31 1.69 -12.60 -3.87
N PHE A 32 2.56 -13.62 -3.80
CA PHE A 32 2.90 -14.25 -2.51
C PHE A 32 3.71 -13.34 -1.59
N GLY A 33 4.33 -12.29 -2.12
CA GLY A 33 4.98 -11.23 -1.35
C GLY A 33 4.05 -10.58 -0.33
N VAL A 34 2.76 -10.44 -0.67
CA VAL A 34 1.72 -9.94 0.26
C VAL A 34 1.62 -10.81 1.52
N ILE A 35 1.74 -12.14 1.38
CA ILE A 35 1.72 -13.08 2.50
C ILE A 35 2.98 -12.95 3.34
N VAL A 36 4.16 -12.80 2.70
CA VAL A 36 5.44 -12.58 3.40
C VAL A 36 5.39 -11.31 4.23
N GLY A 37 4.96 -10.19 3.63
CA GLY A 37 4.80 -8.93 4.35
C GLY A 37 3.80 -9.03 5.50
N ALA A 38 2.67 -9.73 5.30
CA ALA A 38 1.68 -9.92 6.36
C ALA A 38 2.20 -10.82 7.50
N LEU A 39 3.06 -11.80 7.22
CA LEU A 39 3.77 -12.59 8.24
C LEU A 39 4.72 -11.69 9.03
N ILE A 40 5.52 -10.86 8.35
CA ILE A 40 6.41 -9.88 9.01
C ILE A 40 5.60 -8.93 9.89
N ALA A 41 4.49 -8.39 9.39
CA ALA A 41 3.58 -7.54 10.15
C ALA A 41 3.01 -8.28 11.38
N LEU A 42 2.51 -9.50 11.21
CA LEU A 42 1.94 -10.30 12.30
C LEU A 42 2.97 -10.62 13.39
N VAL A 43 4.18 -11.06 13.02
CA VAL A 43 5.27 -11.33 13.96
C VAL A 43 5.68 -10.04 14.68
N THR A 44 5.81 -8.92 13.96
CA THR A 44 6.08 -7.61 14.55
C THR A 44 5.02 -7.21 15.57
N LEU A 45 3.74 -7.32 15.22
CA LEU A 45 2.62 -6.90 16.06
C LEU A 45 2.38 -7.81 17.26
N ARG A 46 2.61 -9.12 17.11
CA ARG A 46 2.32 -10.09 18.18
C ARG A 46 3.54 -10.41 19.04
N ILE A 47 4.67 -10.73 18.43
CA ILE A 47 5.85 -11.24 19.14
C ILE A 47 6.76 -10.08 19.54
N GLY A 48 7.19 -9.26 18.58
CA GLY A 48 8.05 -8.11 18.86
C GLY A 48 8.73 -7.53 17.63
N VAL A 49 9.22 -6.30 17.77
CA VAL A 49 9.92 -5.57 16.70
C VAL A 49 11.14 -6.33 16.18
N ILE A 50 11.95 -6.87 17.11
CA ILE A 50 13.18 -7.61 16.79
C ILE A 50 12.86 -8.93 16.08
N GLU A 51 11.83 -9.66 16.51
CA GLU A 51 11.42 -10.91 15.86
C GLU A 51 10.83 -10.65 14.47
N GLY A 52 10.09 -9.56 14.30
CA GLY A 52 9.66 -9.09 12.98
C GLY A 52 10.84 -8.76 12.06
N LEU A 53 11.89 -8.12 12.59
CA LEU A 53 13.10 -7.80 11.85
C LEU A 53 13.88 -9.06 11.45
N LYS A 54 14.03 -10.03 12.35
CA LYS A 54 14.64 -11.34 12.02
C LYS A 54 13.87 -12.03 10.90
N THR A 55 12.53 -11.99 10.97
CA THR A 55 11.66 -12.56 9.93
C THR A 55 11.89 -11.88 8.58
N LEU A 56 12.01 -10.54 8.56
CA LEU A 56 12.36 -9.77 7.37
C LEU A 56 13.74 -10.18 6.84
N ILE A 57 14.77 -10.26 7.69
CA ILE A 57 16.14 -10.60 7.28
C ILE A 57 16.17 -11.98 6.62
N VAL A 58 15.51 -12.97 7.22
CA VAL A 58 15.38 -14.32 6.65
C VAL A 58 14.67 -14.26 5.30
N ALA A 59 13.50 -13.62 5.23
CA ALA A 59 12.74 -13.50 3.99
C ALA A 59 13.55 -12.81 2.88
N GLY A 60 14.22 -11.70 3.20
CA GLY A 60 15.03 -10.94 2.26
C GLY A 60 16.25 -11.71 1.79
N ALA A 61 16.96 -12.39 2.69
CA ALA A 61 18.08 -13.24 2.32
C ALA A 61 17.65 -14.38 1.37
N THR A 62 16.51 -15.02 1.64
CA THR A 62 15.94 -16.04 0.75
C THR A 62 15.58 -15.46 -0.62
N SER A 63 14.92 -14.29 -0.66
CA SER A 63 14.55 -13.64 -1.93
C SER A 63 15.78 -13.25 -2.75
N ILE A 64 16.82 -12.69 -2.13
CA ILE A 64 18.08 -12.35 -2.82
C ILE A 64 18.77 -13.61 -3.32
N LEU A 65 18.98 -14.61 -2.46
CA LEU A 65 19.68 -15.85 -2.82
C LEU A 65 19.01 -16.60 -3.96
N LEU A 66 17.68 -16.72 -3.94
CA LEU A 66 16.96 -17.42 -4.99
C LEU A 66 16.90 -16.61 -6.29
N SER A 67 16.74 -15.28 -6.21
CA SER A 67 16.80 -14.44 -7.41
C SER A 67 18.17 -14.51 -8.08
N THR A 68 19.27 -14.46 -7.32
CA THR A 68 20.62 -14.56 -7.89
C THR A 68 20.89 -15.93 -8.51
N THR A 69 20.52 -17.01 -7.83
CA THR A 69 20.83 -18.37 -8.27
C THR A 69 19.90 -18.88 -9.38
N MET A 70 18.64 -18.45 -9.40
CA MET A 70 17.64 -18.94 -10.36
C MET A 70 17.41 -17.99 -11.53
N LEU A 71 17.42 -16.68 -11.28
CA LEU A 71 17.16 -15.64 -12.29
C LEU A 71 18.45 -14.94 -12.76
N GLY A 72 19.61 -15.30 -12.20
CA GLY A 72 20.90 -14.71 -12.55
C GLY A 72 21.09 -13.26 -12.09
N SER A 73 20.19 -12.72 -11.25
CA SER A 73 20.22 -11.32 -10.83
C SER A 73 19.71 -11.14 -9.40
N TYR A 74 20.38 -10.29 -8.62
CA TYR A 74 19.93 -9.94 -7.26
C TYR A 74 18.80 -8.90 -7.25
N TRP A 75 18.56 -8.21 -8.38
CA TRP A 75 17.58 -7.12 -8.48
C TRP A 75 16.15 -7.53 -8.12
N PRO A 76 15.58 -8.64 -8.65
CA PRO A 76 14.23 -9.08 -8.27
C PRO A 76 14.09 -9.32 -6.76
N GLY A 77 15.14 -9.84 -6.12
CA GLY A 77 15.18 -10.05 -4.68
C GLY A 77 15.17 -8.74 -3.89
N LEU A 78 15.90 -7.72 -4.35
CA LEU A 78 15.86 -6.37 -3.75
C LEU A 78 14.50 -5.70 -3.93
N VAL A 79 13.90 -5.80 -5.12
CA VAL A 79 12.56 -5.27 -5.38
C VAL A 79 11.55 -5.92 -4.44
N SER A 80 11.60 -7.24 -4.26
CA SER A 80 10.74 -7.96 -3.31
C SER A 80 10.85 -7.42 -1.86
N ILE A 81 12.07 -7.10 -1.40
CA ILE A 81 12.30 -6.51 -0.07
C ILE A 81 11.65 -5.11 0.02
N MET A 82 11.86 -4.27 -0.99
CA MET A 82 11.34 -2.90 -1.05
C MET A 82 9.82 -2.88 -1.19
N GLU A 83 9.25 -3.82 -1.92
CA GLU A 83 7.84 -3.85 -2.27
C GLU A 83 6.99 -4.49 -1.16
N TYR A 84 7.47 -5.55 -0.51
CA TYR A 84 6.65 -6.36 0.40
C TYR A 84 7.12 -6.40 1.86
N MET A 85 8.39 -6.09 2.14
CA MET A 85 8.99 -6.43 3.44
C MET A 85 9.35 -5.22 4.28
N LEU A 86 10.26 -4.38 3.81
CA LEU A 86 10.86 -3.31 4.62
C LEU A 86 9.85 -2.22 4.99
N PRO A 87 9.09 -1.63 4.05
CA PRO A 87 8.10 -0.61 4.40
C PRO A 87 6.99 -1.14 5.31
N VAL A 88 6.58 -2.39 5.10
CA VAL A 88 5.58 -3.07 5.92
C VAL A 88 6.08 -3.29 7.34
N TRP A 89 7.35 -3.69 7.52
CA TRP A 89 7.96 -3.78 8.84
C TRP A 89 8.00 -2.42 9.54
N ILE A 90 8.47 -1.37 8.86
CA ILE A 90 8.51 0.01 9.40
C ILE A 90 7.12 0.44 9.87
N ALA A 91 6.11 0.31 9.00
CA ALA A 91 4.73 0.67 9.32
C ALA A 91 4.15 -0.19 10.46
N SER A 92 4.52 -1.46 10.54
CA SER A 92 4.11 -2.37 11.62
C SER A 92 4.75 -2.01 12.96
N VAL A 93 5.97 -1.48 12.98
CA VAL A 93 6.61 -0.93 14.18
C VAL A 93 5.82 0.29 14.69
N VAL A 94 5.45 1.21 13.79
CA VAL A 94 4.61 2.36 14.15
C VAL A 94 3.26 1.89 14.69
N LEU A 95 2.61 0.94 14.01
CA LEU A 95 1.34 0.38 14.47
C LEU A 95 1.46 -0.31 15.84
N ARG A 96 2.54 -1.07 16.08
CA ARG A 96 2.78 -1.73 17.37
C ARG A 96 2.92 -0.72 18.51
N ASN A 97 3.70 0.33 18.29
CA ASN A 97 4.05 1.29 19.35
C ASN A 97 2.93 2.29 19.64
N THR A 98 2.07 2.55 18.66
CA THR A 98 0.98 3.54 18.79
C THR A 98 -0.41 2.92 18.91
N ASN A 99 -0.57 1.65 18.54
CA ASN A 99 -1.85 0.98 18.34
C ASN A 99 -2.84 1.82 17.48
N SER A 100 -2.31 2.55 16.49
CA SER A 100 -3.10 3.44 15.62
C SER A 100 -2.87 3.12 14.14
N LEU A 101 -3.91 2.66 13.45
CA LEU A 101 -3.89 2.48 11.99
C LEU A 101 -3.67 3.81 11.26
N ALA A 102 -4.16 4.93 11.82
CA ALA A 102 -3.98 6.25 11.23
C ALA A 102 -2.51 6.69 11.22
N LEU A 103 -1.78 6.45 12.31
CA LEU A 103 -0.37 6.78 12.39
C LEU A 103 0.49 5.86 11.51
N ALA A 104 0.12 4.57 11.41
CA ALA A 104 0.78 3.64 10.49
C ALA A 104 0.60 4.06 9.02
N LEU A 105 -0.63 4.43 8.63
CA LEU A 105 -0.92 4.96 7.29
C LEU A 105 -0.19 6.29 7.03
N ASN A 106 -0.17 7.19 8.01
CA ASN A 106 0.56 8.45 7.89
C ASN A 106 2.08 8.23 7.74
N ALA A 107 2.66 7.26 8.44
CA ALA A 107 4.06 6.89 8.26
C ALA A 107 4.35 6.35 6.86
N ILE A 108 3.46 5.52 6.31
CA ILE A 108 3.54 5.04 4.92
C ILE A 108 3.48 6.22 3.95
N MET A 109 2.52 7.13 4.10
CA MET A 109 2.41 8.31 3.24
C MET A 109 3.67 9.18 3.30
N MET A 110 4.23 9.42 4.49
CA MET A 110 5.48 10.18 4.63
C MET A 110 6.64 9.46 3.94
N LEU A 111 6.77 8.15 4.10
CA LEU A 111 7.82 7.37 3.44
C LEU A 111 7.69 7.44 1.91
N VAL A 112 6.49 7.23 1.37
CA VAL A 112 6.27 7.33 -0.09
C VAL A 112 6.51 8.75 -0.59
N GLY A 113 6.04 9.77 0.13
CA GLY A 113 6.30 11.17 -0.23
C GLY A 113 7.80 11.50 -0.27
N LEU A 114 8.58 11.00 0.69
CA LEU A 114 10.04 11.13 0.67
C LEU A 114 10.70 10.41 -0.51
N LEU A 115 10.19 9.23 -0.88
CA LEU A 115 10.69 8.50 -2.06
C LEU A 115 10.37 9.22 -3.35
N VAL A 116 9.16 9.79 -3.49
CA VAL A 116 8.77 10.62 -4.64
C VAL A 116 9.68 11.86 -4.74
N ILE A 117 9.87 12.59 -3.64
CA ILE A 117 10.78 13.75 -3.62
C ILE A 117 12.20 13.31 -3.99
N GLY A 118 12.70 12.23 -3.39
CA GLY A 118 14.03 11.69 -3.68
C GLY A 118 14.20 11.33 -5.15
N PHE A 119 13.18 10.72 -5.77
CA PHE A 119 13.20 10.38 -7.18
C PHE A 119 13.28 11.63 -8.07
N HIS A 120 12.40 12.62 -7.85
CA HIS A 120 12.46 13.90 -8.57
C HIS A 120 13.81 14.60 -8.42
N LEU A 121 14.41 14.59 -7.23
CA LEU A 121 15.74 15.17 -7.01
C LEU A 121 16.86 14.40 -7.71
N MET A 122 16.73 13.08 -7.86
CA MET A 122 17.74 12.24 -8.50
C MET A 122 17.70 12.32 -10.02
N VAL A 123 16.51 12.36 -10.62
CA VAL A 123 16.35 12.28 -12.09
C VAL A 123 15.99 13.63 -12.74
N GLY A 124 15.54 14.60 -11.96
CA GLY A 124 15.05 15.88 -12.47
C GLY A 124 13.69 15.72 -13.15
N ASP A 125 13.71 15.45 -14.45
CA ASP A 125 12.49 15.22 -15.23
C ASP A 125 12.08 13.75 -15.18
N THR A 126 11.09 13.46 -14.34
CA THR A 126 10.59 12.09 -14.13
C THR A 126 9.90 11.54 -15.37
N GLU A 127 9.20 12.38 -16.14
CA GLU A 127 8.50 11.96 -17.35
C GLU A 127 9.50 11.56 -18.44
N ALA A 128 10.49 12.43 -18.71
CA ALA A 128 11.55 12.13 -19.65
C ALA A 128 12.33 10.86 -19.26
N TRP A 129 12.58 10.67 -17.96
CA TRP A 129 13.24 9.47 -17.45
C TRP A 129 12.44 8.19 -17.74
N TRP A 130 11.13 8.19 -17.47
CA TRP A 130 10.28 7.04 -17.74
C TRP A 130 10.13 6.77 -19.25
N ILE A 131 10.03 7.81 -20.08
CA ILE A 131 9.99 7.69 -21.55
C ILE A 131 11.28 7.05 -22.06
N GLN A 132 12.43 7.52 -21.56
CA GLN A 132 13.71 6.94 -21.92
C GLN A 132 13.81 5.47 -21.50
N LEU A 133 13.39 5.13 -20.28
CA LEU A 133 13.38 3.75 -19.79
C LEU A 133 12.48 2.85 -20.64
N TYR A 134 11.27 3.34 -20.98
CA TYR A 134 10.35 2.63 -21.86
C TYR A 134 10.98 2.35 -23.23
N ASN A 135 11.50 3.38 -23.89
CA ASN A 135 12.07 3.26 -25.24
C ASN A 135 13.32 2.35 -25.28
N THR A 136 14.13 2.36 -24.22
CA THR A 136 15.39 1.61 -24.19
C THR A 136 15.23 0.17 -23.71
N GLN A 137 14.30 -0.09 -22.78
CA GLN A 137 14.18 -1.40 -22.14
C GLN A 137 12.89 -2.13 -22.49
N LEU A 138 11.75 -1.44 -22.56
CA LEU A 138 10.44 -2.08 -22.72
C LEU A 138 10.02 -2.21 -24.18
N ALA A 139 10.13 -1.15 -24.97
CA ALA A 139 9.73 -1.14 -26.38
C ALA A 139 10.39 -2.28 -27.19
N PRO A 140 11.72 -2.53 -27.09
CA PRO A 140 12.35 -3.61 -27.83
C PRO A 140 11.86 -5.01 -27.45
N LEU A 141 11.48 -5.22 -26.18
CA LEU A 141 10.94 -6.49 -25.71
C LEU A 141 9.50 -6.72 -26.21
N LEU A 142 8.70 -5.66 -26.26
CA LEU A 142 7.32 -5.72 -26.76
C LEU A 142 7.29 -5.95 -28.26
N GLU A 143 8.18 -5.29 -29.02
CA GLU A 143 8.36 -5.54 -30.45
C GLU A 143 8.77 -6.99 -30.72
N GLN A 144 9.71 -7.53 -29.94
CA GLN A 144 10.11 -8.94 -30.02
C GLN A 144 8.96 -9.91 -29.68
N ALA A 145 8.06 -9.52 -28.78
CA ALA A 145 6.86 -10.29 -28.44
C ALA A 145 5.72 -10.14 -29.47
N GLY A 146 5.93 -9.37 -30.55
CA GLY A 146 4.94 -9.13 -31.60
C GLY A 146 3.80 -8.20 -31.19
N VAL A 147 3.98 -7.40 -30.14
CA VAL A 147 2.98 -6.44 -29.67
C VAL A 147 3.31 -5.05 -30.23
N ASP A 148 2.54 -4.58 -31.21
CA ASP A 148 2.68 -3.23 -31.78
C ASP A 148 1.76 -2.26 -31.01
N PHE A 149 2.36 -1.32 -30.25
CA PHE A 149 1.66 -0.31 -29.47
C PHE A 149 1.52 1.04 -30.20
N LYS A 150 1.59 1.07 -31.54
CA LYS A 150 1.49 2.30 -32.35
C LYS A 150 0.25 3.18 -32.14
N GLU A 151 -0.82 2.65 -31.54
CA GLU A 151 -2.10 3.35 -31.41
C GLU A 151 -2.41 3.90 -30.00
N LEU A 152 -1.60 3.59 -28.99
CA LEU A 152 -1.76 4.13 -27.65
C LEU A 152 -0.86 5.36 -27.48
N ASP A 153 -1.38 6.43 -26.86
CA ASP A 153 -0.57 7.56 -26.41
C ASP A 153 0.29 7.12 -25.22
N VAL A 154 1.32 6.34 -25.53
CA VAL A 154 2.27 5.77 -24.57
C VAL A 154 2.92 6.89 -23.76
N THR A 155 3.12 8.06 -24.36
CA THR A 155 3.67 9.24 -23.68
C THR A 155 2.78 9.66 -22.51
N GLN A 156 1.46 9.77 -22.72
CA GLN A 156 0.54 10.10 -21.63
C GLN A 156 0.49 9.02 -20.54
N MET A 157 0.58 7.73 -20.89
CA MET A 157 0.60 6.67 -19.89
C MET A 157 1.89 6.66 -19.06
N VAL A 158 3.01 6.90 -19.73
CA VAL A 158 4.35 6.88 -19.13
C VAL A 158 4.58 8.08 -18.22
N SER A 159 4.01 9.25 -18.54
CA SER A 159 4.08 10.44 -17.69
C SER A 159 3.37 10.27 -16.35
N MET A 160 2.41 9.34 -16.26
CA MET A 160 1.68 9.03 -15.02
C MET A 160 2.37 7.96 -14.15
N ILE A 161 3.48 7.36 -14.56
CA ILE A 161 4.05 6.19 -13.85
C ILE A 161 4.46 6.55 -12.41
N THR A 162 5.11 7.69 -12.18
CA THR A 162 5.54 8.09 -10.83
C THR A 162 4.32 8.22 -9.89
N LEU A 163 3.28 8.90 -10.38
CA LEU A 163 2.01 9.04 -9.69
C LEU A 163 1.37 7.68 -9.36
N LEU A 164 1.30 6.78 -10.36
CA LEU A 164 0.70 5.46 -10.20
C LEU A 164 1.50 4.58 -9.25
N MET A 165 2.83 4.67 -9.27
CA MET A 165 3.72 3.99 -8.33
C MET A 165 3.52 4.48 -6.90
N ALA A 166 3.32 5.79 -6.71
CA ALA A 166 3.02 6.35 -5.40
C ALA A 166 1.67 5.84 -4.84
N ILE A 167 0.61 5.83 -5.65
CA ILE A 167 -0.69 5.24 -5.27
C ILE A 167 -0.54 3.75 -4.95
N PHE A 168 0.17 3.02 -5.81
CA PHE A 168 0.40 1.59 -5.66
C PHE A 168 1.14 1.29 -4.35
N ALA A 169 2.23 1.99 -4.05
CA ALA A 169 3.02 1.79 -2.84
C ALA A 169 2.20 2.01 -1.55
N VAL A 170 1.48 3.15 -1.45
CA VAL A 170 0.62 3.43 -0.29
C VAL A 170 -0.44 2.34 -0.13
N THR A 171 -1.11 1.98 -1.24
CA THR A 171 -2.20 1.01 -1.25
C THR A 171 -1.72 -0.38 -0.87
N LEU A 172 -0.63 -0.85 -1.49
CA LEU A 172 -0.05 -2.16 -1.25
C LEU A 172 0.43 -2.28 0.20
N TRP A 173 1.30 -1.37 0.63
CA TRP A 173 1.92 -1.48 1.95
C TRP A 173 0.89 -1.39 3.07
N PHE A 174 -0.08 -0.48 2.96
CA PHE A 174 -1.12 -0.38 3.99
C PHE A 174 -2.07 -1.58 3.96
N SER A 175 -2.40 -2.13 2.78
CA SER A 175 -3.21 -3.34 2.68
C SER A 175 -2.52 -4.55 3.32
N ILE A 176 -1.21 -4.69 3.18
CA ILE A 176 -0.43 -5.74 3.85
C ILE A 176 -0.44 -5.55 5.38
N VAL A 177 -0.26 -4.31 5.86
CA VAL A 177 -0.35 -3.99 7.30
C VAL A 177 -1.74 -4.31 7.85
N LEU A 178 -2.80 -3.95 7.12
CA LEU A 178 -4.19 -4.29 7.47
C LEU A 178 -4.39 -5.82 7.52
N LEU A 179 -3.82 -6.56 6.58
CA LEU A 179 -3.87 -8.03 6.58
C LEU A 179 -3.19 -8.63 7.82
N GLY A 180 -2.01 -8.14 8.18
CA GLY A 180 -1.31 -8.54 9.41
C GLY A 180 -2.10 -8.21 10.68
N ARG A 181 -2.69 -7.00 10.77
CA ARG A 181 -3.55 -6.60 11.89
C ARG A 181 -4.84 -7.42 11.94
N TRP A 182 -5.43 -7.76 10.79
CA TRP A 182 -6.61 -8.61 10.71
C TRP A 182 -6.30 -10.03 11.20
N TRP A 183 -5.17 -10.62 10.80
CA TRP A 183 -4.72 -11.91 11.35
C TRP A 183 -4.51 -11.84 12.86
N GLN A 184 -3.85 -10.79 13.35
CA GLN A 184 -3.66 -10.60 14.79
C GLN A 184 -4.99 -10.54 15.54
N SER A 185 -5.97 -9.78 15.03
CA SER A 185 -7.30 -9.69 15.62
C SER A 185 -8.01 -11.05 15.59
N LYS A 186 -8.01 -11.77 14.47
CA LYS A 186 -8.68 -13.08 14.38
C LYS A 186 -8.10 -14.12 15.34
N LEU A 187 -6.79 -14.11 15.57
CA LEU A 187 -6.13 -15.10 16.42
C LEU A 187 -6.11 -14.74 17.90
N TYR A 188 -6.05 -13.45 18.24
CA TYR A 188 -5.79 -13.01 19.62
C TYR A 188 -6.78 -11.99 20.17
N TYR A 189 -7.47 -11.24 19.32
CA TYR A 189 -8.41 -10.18 19.73
C TYR A 189 -9.64 -10.16 18.80
N PRO A 190 -10.53 -11.17 18.85
CA PRO A 190 -11.60 -11.33 17.89
C PRO A 190 -12.49 -10.08 17.81
N GLY A 191 -12.72 -9.57 16.60
CA GLY A 191 -13.56 -8.37 16.35
C GLY A 191 -12.80 -7.04 16.34
N ARG A 192 -11.66 -6.94 17.03
CA ARG A 192 -10.91 -5.69 17.20
C ARG A 192 -10.49 -4.99 15.91
N PHE A 193 -10.16 -5.75 14.85
CA PHE A 193 -9.80 -5.16 13.55
C PHE A 193 -10.89 -4.22 13.03
N ARG A 194 -12.16 -4.60 13.20
CA ARG A 194 -13.29 -3.80 12.73
C ARG A 194 -13.36 -2.46 13.48
N GLU A 195 -13.18 -2.50 14.80
CA GLU A 195 -13.16 -1.29 15.64
C GLU A 195 -11.99 -0.37 15.24
N ASP A 196 -10.79 -0.94 15.11
CA ASP A 196 -9.60 -0.18 14.71
C ASP A 196 -9.79 0.47 13.32
N PHE A 197 -10.32 -0.29 12.36
CA PHE A 197 -10.55 0.22 11.00
C PHE A 197 -11.62 1.31 10.97
N TYR A 198 -12.72 1.14 11.71
CA TYR A 198 -13.78 2.16 11.81
C TYR A 198 -13.31 3.43 12.53
N GLN A 199 -12.27 3.34 13.36
CA GLN A 199 -11.68 4.48 14.05
C GLN A 199 -10.55 5.15 13.25
N LEU A 200 -10.17 4.61 12.08
CA LEU A 200 -9.13 5.18 11.22
C LEU A 200 -9.43 6.65 10.88
N ARG A 201 -8.68 7.58 11.46
CA ARG A 201 -8.85 9.03 11.23
C ARG A 201 -7.49 9.67 11.09
N LEU A 202 -7.17 10.11 9.88
CA LEU A 202 -5.92 10.82 9.61
C LEU A 202 -5.89 12.16 10.34
N PRO A 203 -4.70 12.61 10.76
CA PRO A 203 -4.56 13.86 11.50
C PRO A 203 -4.88 15.08 10.62
N LYS A 204 -5.34 16.17 11.26
CA LYS A 204 -5.84 17.38 10.56
C LYS A 204 -4.80 18.02 9.63
N ASN A 205 -3.51 17.87 9.93
CA ASN A 205 -2.42 18.33 9.07
C ASN A 205 -2.48 17.68 7.68
N VAL A 206 -2.86 16.41 7.56
CA VAL A 206 -3.02 15.74 6.25
C VAL A 206 -4.08 16.47 5.42
N ALA A 207 -5.19 16.88 6.03
CA ALA A 207 -6.24 17.62 5.33
C ALA A 207 -5.76 19.00 4.85
N TYR A 208 -5.03 19.74 5.70
CA TYR A 208 -4.46 21.03 5.31
C TYR A 208 -3.45 20.89 4.17
N VAL A 209 -2.53 19.92 4.27
CA VAL A 209 -1.55 19.65 3.20
C VAL A 209 -2.26 19.25 1.91
N THR A 210 -3.31 18.45 1.97
CA THR A 210 -4.11 18.06 0.79
C THR A 210 -4.74 19.27 0.12
N VAL A 211 -5.34 20.18 0.88
CA VAL A 211 -5.93 21.42 0.32
C VAL A 211 -4.84 22.29 -0.31
N VAL A 212 -3.70 22.46 0.34
CA VAL A 212 -2.58 23.23 -0.22
C VAL A 212 -2.12 22.61 -1.54
N PHE A 213 -1.95 21.29 -1.60
CA PHE A 213 -1.46 20.63 -2.81
C PHE A 213 -2.51 20.64 -3.93
N ALA A 214 -3.80 20.52 -3.60
CA ALA A 214 -4.87 20.71 -4.57
C ALA A 214 -4.87 22.13 -5.16
N VAL A 215 -4.74 23.17 -4.33
CA VAL A 215 -4.65 24.56 -4.80
C VAL A 215 -3.39 24.78 -5.63
N LEU A 216 -2.25 24.26 -5.19
CA LEU A 216 -1.00 24.34 -5.95
C LEU A 216 -1.12 23.63 -7.30
N GLY A 217 -1.78 22.48 -7.37
CA GLY A 217 -2.02 21.76 -8.62
C GLY A 217 -2.88 22.55 -9.62
N LEU A 218 -3.79 23.40 -9.13
CA LEU A 218 -4.61 24.28 -9.99
C LEU A 218 -3.83 25.51 -10.50
N VAL A 219 -2.85 26.00 -9.73
CA VAL A 219 -2.11 27.23 -10.04
C VAL A 219 -0.80 26.93 -10.78
N LEU A 220 -0.14 25.82 -10.45
CA LEU A 220 1.12 25.35 -11.02
C LEU A 220 0.85 24.21 -12.00
N ASP A 221 0.04 24.51 -13.01
CA ASP A 221 -0.32 23.52 -14.04
C ASP A 221 0.95 22.93 -14.67
N GLY A 222 0.98 21.61 -14.84
CA GLY A 222 2.13 20.87 -15.34
C GLY A 222 3.28 20.61 -14.35
N ASN A 223 3.15 20.92 -13.05
CA ASN A 223 4.18 20.53 -12.07
C ASN A 223 4.01 19.07 -11.62
N ASN A 224 4.81 18.18 -12.22
CA ASN A 224 4.75 16.72 -11.98
C ASN A 224 4.97 16.35 -10.50
N LEU A 225 5.84 17.06 -9.77
CA LEU A 225 6.09 16.77 -8.35
C LEU A 225 4.84 17.01 -7.48
N ILE A 226 4.11 18.11 -7.72
CA ILE A 226 2.88 18.41 -6.98
C ILE A 226 1.81 17.36 -7.28
N GLN A 227 1.69 16.90 -8.53
CA GLN A 227 0.75 15.85 -8.92
C GLN A 227 1.10 14.52 -8.26
N ASP A 228 2.37 14.10 -8.33
CA ASP A 228 2.85 12.85 -7.73
C ASP A 228 2.65 12.83 -6.22
N LEU A 229 2.93 13.94 -5.53
CA LEU A 229 2.72 14.03 -4.09
C LEU A 229 1.24 14.12 -3.71
N SER A 230 0.41 14.73 -4.55
CA SER A 230 -1.05 14.76 -4.35
C SER A 230 -1.64 13.35 -4.40
N SER A 231 -1.08 12.47 -5.22
CA SER A 231 -1.53 11.08 -5.33
C SER A 231 -1.27 10.25 -4.07
N VAL A 232 -0.17 10.53 -3.35
CA VAL A 232 0.14 9.92 -2.04
C VAL A 232 -0.98 10.25 -1.04
N LEU A 233 -1.37 11.53 -0.97
CA LEU A 233 -2.42 12.00 -0.08
C LEU A 233 -3.78 11.41 -0.47
N MET A 234 -4.05 11.36 -1.77
CA MET A 234 -5.27 10.79 -2.33
C MET A 234 -5.41 9.31 -1.95
N ALA A 235 -4.35 8.50 -2.12
CA ALA A 235 -4.32 7.10 -1.76
C ALA A 235 -4.53 6.88 -0.24
N GLY A 236 -3.92 7.71 0.61
CA GLY A 236 -4.14 7.63 2.05
C GLY A 236 -5.55 8.01 2.47
N LEU A 237 -6.08 9.12 1.95
CA LEU A 237 -7.44 9.57 2.24
C LEU A 237 -8.49 8.58 1.75
N MET A 238 -8.22 7.85 0.66
CA MET A 238 -9.09 6.76 0.18
C MET A 238 -9.37 5.75 1.29
N PHE A 239 -8.36 5.32 2.07
CA PHE A 239 -8.58 4.37 3.16
C PHE A 239 -9.45 4.94 4.28
N GLN A 240 -9.33 6.23 4.60
CA GLN A 240 -10.26 6.86 5.53
C GLN A 240 -11.68 6.90 4.97
N GLY A 241 -11.84 7.21 3.67
CA GLY A 241 -13.11 7.09 2.94
C GLY A 241 -13.73 5.70 3.07
N LEU A 242 -12.95 4.66 2.81
CA LEU A 242 -13.35 3.26 2.96
C LEU A 242 -13.80 2.96 4.40
N ALA A 243 -13.03 3.41 5.40
CA ALA A 243 -13.38 3.20 6.80
C ALA A 243 -14.73 3.83 7.18
N ILE A 244 -15.03 5.03 6.67
CA ILE A 244 -16.31 5.70 6.92
C ILE A 244 -17.47 4.96 6.26
N ILE A 245 -17.31 4.50 5.01
CA ILE A 245 -18.38 3.76 4.34
C ILE A 245 -18.67 2.44 5.05
N HIS A 246 -17.62 1.71 5.45
CA HIS A 246 -17.79 0.48 6.22
C HIS A 246 -18.45 0.75 7.58
N PHE A 247 -18.08 1.84 8.25
CA PHE A 247 -18.71 2.26 9.49
C PHE A 247 -20.20 2.60 9.27
N ALA A 248 -20.52 3.35 8.22
CA ALA A 248 -21.89 3.77 7.90
C ALA A 248 -22.80 2.60 7.55
N VAL A 249 -22.33 1.68 6.70
CA VAL A 249 -23.06 0.44 6.35
C VAL A 249 -23.39 -0.35 7.61
N ASN A 250 -22.42 -0.49 8.51
CA ASN A 250 -22.65 -1.21 9.75
C ASN A 250 -23.59 -0.45 10.72
N GLN A 251 -23.36 0.84 10.93
CA GLN A 251 -24.12 1.66 11.89
C GLN A 251 -25.61 1.73 11.50
N ARG A 252 -25.90 1.75 10.20
CA ARG A 252 -27.27 1.79 9.65
C ARG A 252 -27.83 0.40 9.32
N ALA A 253 -27.13 -0.67 9.70
CA ALA A 253 -27.52 -2.06 9.40
C ALA A 253 -27.88 -2.31 7.92
N LEU A 254 -27.16 -1.65 7.00
CA LEU A 254 -27.39 -1.79 5.56
C LEU A 254 -26.90 -3.16 5.06
N ASN A 255 -27.45 -3.60 3.92
CA ASN A 255 -27.04 -4.84 3.27
C ASN A 255 -25.56 -4.78 2.81
N THR A 256 -24.79 -5.85 3.03
CA THR A 256 -23.41 -6.03 2.57
C THR A 256 -23.23 -5.81 1.06
N GLY A 257 -24.29 -5.95 0.26
CA GLY A 257 -24.30 -5.65 -1.18
C GLY A 257 -23.83 -4.23 -1.53
N TRP A 258 -24.00 -3.24 -0.63
CA TRP A 258 -23.44 -1.90 -0.80
C TRP A 258 -21.91 -1.89 -0.82
N LEU A 259 -21.28 -2.71 0.02
CA LEU A 259 -19.82 -2.85 0.03
C LEU A 259 -19.34 -3.61 -1.22
N VAL A 260 -20.08 -4.63 -1.65
CA VAL A 260 -19.78 -5.34 -2.91
C VAL A 260 -19.81 -4.35 -4.08
N GLY A 261 -20.87 -3.54 -4.18
CA GLY A 261 -20.97 -2.49 -5.20
C GLY A 261 -19.81 -1.50 -5.14
N LEU A 262 -19.43 -1.04 -3.93
CA LEU A 262 -18.28 -0.15 -3.75
C LEU A 262 -16.98 -0.74 -4.30
N TYR A 263 -16.68 -2.00 -3.99
CA TYR A 263 -15.44 -2.66 -4.46
C TYR A 263 -15.47 -2.96 -5.96
N VAL A 264 -16.65 -3.28 -6.53
CA VAL A 264 -16.83 -3.39 -7.99
C VAL A 264 -16.58 -2.04 -8.66
N LEU A 265 -17.12 -0.95 -8.11
CA LEU A 265 -16.84 0.40 -8.62
C LEU A 265 -15.36 0.76 -8.52
N LEU A 266 -14.72 0.44 -7.39
CA LEU A 266 -13.29 0.68 -7.21
C LEU A 266 -12.43 -0.08 -8.23
N LEU A 267 -12.84 -1.30 -8.59
CA LEU A 267 -12.17 -2.13 -9.59
C LEU A 267 -12.38 -1.64 -11.03
N LEU A 268 -13.61 -1.28 -11.39
CA LEU A 268 -13.98 -0.90 -12.76
C LEU A 268 -13.67 0.57 -13.08
N PHE A 269 -13.69 1.43 -12.06
CA PHE A 269 -13.61 2.88 -12.20
C PHE A 269 -12.54 3.43 -11.26
N PRO A 270 -11.29 3.64 -11.73
CA PRO A 270 -10.20 4.18 -10.92
C PRO A 270 -10.54 5.52 -10.26
N GLN A 271 -11.40 6.34 -10.88
CA GLN A 271 -11.91 7.59 -10.34
C GLN A 271 -12.68 7.43 -9.01
N THR A 272 -13.15 6.23 -8.67
CA THR A 272 -13.76 5.93 -7.37
C THR A 272 -12.78 6.20 -6.23
N LEU A 273 -11.46 6.07 -6.48
CA LEU A 273 -10.42 6.42 -5.53
C LEU A 273 -10.50 7.91 -5.13
N LEU A 274 -10.67 8.82 -6.10
CA LEU A 274 -10.81 10.25 -5.85
C LEU A 274 -12.08 10.57 -5.05
N VAL A 275 -13.19 9.89 -5.35
CA VAL A 275 -14.44 10.02 -4.58
C VAL A 275 -14.22 9.60 -3.12
N LEU A 276 -13.57 8.46 -2.90
CA LEU A 276 -13.24 7.97 -1.56
C LEU A 276 -12.29 8.91 -0.82
N ALA A 277 -11.27 9.45 -1.50
CA ALA A 277 -10.35 10.42 -0.94
C ALA A 277 -11.08 11.69 -0.51
N THR A 278 -12.03 12.17 -1.31
CA THR A 278 -12.87 13.33 -1.00
C THR A 278 -13.75 13.06 0.23
N VAL A 279 -14.40 11.89 0.31
CA VAL A 279 -15.18 11.47 1.49
C VAL A 279 -14.28 11.41 2.74
N GLY A 280 -13.09 10.83 2.60
CA GLY A 280 -12.09 10.77 3.68
C GLY A 280 -11.65 12.16 4.16
N LEU A 281 -11.42 13.09 3.22
CA LEU A 281 -11.04 14.47 3.52
C LEU A 281 -12.15 15.20 4.29
N LEU A 282 -13.40 15.11 3.82
CA LEU A 282 -14.55 15.76 4.45
C LEU A 282 -14.78 15.28 5.89
N ASP A 283 -14.58 13.98 6.17
CA ASP A 283 -14.76 13.43 7.51
C ASP A 283 -13.78 13.99 8.54
N ILE A 284 -12.58 14.41 8.13
CA ILE A 284 -11.59 15.01 9.04
C ILE A 284 -12.18 16.26 9.73
N TRP A 285 -12.96 17.08 9.01
CA TRP A 285 -13.59 18.29 9.55
C TRP A 285 -15.03 18.08 10.01
N MET A 286 -15.85 17.37 9.23
CA MET A 286 -17.29 17.28 9.49
C MET A 286 -17.64 16.30 10.62
N ASN A 287 -16.69 15.43 11.00
CA ASN A 287 -16.87 14.40 12.02
C ASN A 287 -18.09 13.52 11.73
N VAL A 288 -18.15 12.97 10.51
CA VAL A 288 -19.33 12.30 9.95
C VAL A 288 -19.78 11.15 10.85
N ARG A 289 -18.84 10.44 11.45
CA ARG A 289 -19.10 9.31 12.36
C ARG A 289 -19.97 9.67 13.56
N VAL A 290 -19.79 10.85 14.15
CA VAL A 290 -20.60 11.31 15.29
C VAL A 290 -22.03 11.61 14.87
N ARG A 291 -22.22 12.12 13.65
CA ARG A 291 -23.56 12.44 13.12
C ARG A 291 -24.34 11.16 12.83
N LEU A 292 -23.67 10.17 12.24
CA LEU A 292 -24.26 8.86 11.93
C LEU A 292 -24.67 8.02 13.15
N GLN A 293 -24.18 8.34 14.35
CA GLN A 293 -24.60 7.68 15.60
C GLN A 293 -25.83 8.31 16.24
N LYS A 294 -26.23 9.52 15.81
CA LYS A 294 -27.38 10.25 16.36
C LYS A 294 -28.68 9.98 15.61
N ASP A 295 -28.59 9.39 14.43
CA ASP A 295 -29.72 8.93 13.61
C ASP A 295 -30.00 7.44 13.88
#